data_AF-A0A371J481-F1
#
_entry.id   AF-A0A371J481-F1
#
_cell.length_a   1.000
_cell.length_b   1.000
_cell.length_c   1.000
_cell.angle_alpha   90.00
_cell.angle_beta   90.00
_cell.angle_gamma   90.00
#
_symmetry.space_group_name_H-M   'P 1'
#
loop_
_entity.id
_entity.type
_entity.pdbx_description
1 polymer ?
#
loop_
_entity_poly.entity_id
_entity_poly.type
_entity_poly.pdbx_seq_one_letter_code
_entity_poly.pdbx_strand_id
1 'polypeptide(L)'
;MMYKGIGASPGIALGKALVVEHSELVIEKKHIEDVEAEVLKLNNAVEVSREELTKVKEKACQELGEHEAEIFEAHLLVLADPELVDSAIAKIRDEKVNADFALNEIKEMFVGMFEAMDNEYMRERAADIKDVTNRVLRHILGVKVVDLAGLDEEVVLIAHDLTPSDTATMNKSMVLGFLTDIGGRTSHTAIMARTLEIAAIVGLSDITTTVKDGDFIVFNGDTGEVIVNPDEETKAKYQALKTEFEDYRKTLELLKGQASVTTDGRHVELAGNIGSPNDVEGLIKNDAEGVGLYRTEFLYMDKEDAFPTEEEQYEAYKAVLEGMSGKPIVIRTLDIGGDKELPYFEMEKEMNPFLGYRAIRICLDRTDIFKTQLRALYRASIHGKLRIMFPMI
;
A
#
# COMPACT_ATOMS: atom_id res chain seq x y z
N MET A 1 21.78 22.56 0.40
CA MET A 1 22.42 21.28 0.82
C MET A 1 21.85 20.16 -0.04
N MET A 2 22.64 19.11 -0.33
CA MET A 2 22.21 18.01 -1.20
C MET A 2 22.11 16.71 -0.40
N TYR A 3 21.00 16.00 -0.56
CA TYR A 3 20.74 14.68 0.03
C TYR A 3 20.47 13.67 -1.09
N LYS A 4 20.67 12.39 -0.76
CA LYS A 4 20.40 11.29 -1.67
C LYS A 4 19.71 10.17 -0.93
N GLY A 5 18.52 9.81 -1.42
CA GLY A 5 17.72 8.70 -0.91
C GLY A 5 17.41 7.69 -2.02
N ILE A 6 16.37 6.91 -1.79
CA ILE A 6 15.86 5.91 -2.72
C ILE A 6 14.66 6.51 -3.46
N GLY A 7 14.76 6.63 -4.78
CA GLY A 7 13.64 7.04 -5.62
C GLY A 7 12.49 6.03 -5.50
N ALA A 8 11.36 6.48 -4.95
CA ALA A 8 10.18 5.65 -4.71
C ALA A 8 9.17 5.80 -5.85
N SER A 9 8.88 7.04 -6.25
CA SER A 9 7.94 7.38 -7.32
C SER A 9 8.52 8.49 -8.21
N PRO A 10 8.53 8.31 -9.55
CA PRO A 10 9.17 9.24 -10.47
C PRO A 10 8.43 10.58 -10.54
N GLY A 11 9.18 11.66 -10.72
CA GLY A 11 8.66 13.02 -10.90
C GLY A 11 9.60 14.09 -10.36
N ILE A 12 9.37 15.34 -10.77
CA ILE A 12 10.14 16.50 -10.32
C ILE A 12 9.22 17.40 -9.51
N ALA A 13 9.57 17.64 -8.25
CA ALA A 13 8.80 18.50 -7.36
C ALA A 13 9.66 19.68 -6.88
N LEU A 14 9.01 20.85 -6.82
CA LEU A 14 9.59 22.10 -6.35
C LEU A 14 8.54 22.78 -5.45
N GLY A 15 8.85 23.05 -4.19
CA GLY A 15 7.88 23.64 -3.27
C GLY A 15 8.46 23.93 -1.89
N LYS A 16 7.66 24.53 -1.03
CA LYS A 16 8.05 24.74 0.37
C LYS A 16 7.91 23.45 1.17
N ALA A 17 8.86 23.19 2.05
CA ALA A 17 8.81 22.09 3.00
C ALA A 17 7.68 22.29 4.01
N LEU A 18 6.92 21.24 4.24
CA LEU A 18 6.07 21.05 5.41
C LEU A 18 6.60 19.81 6.15
N VAL A 19 7.23 20.03 7.29
CA VAL A 19 7.79 18.97 8.13
C VAL A 19 6.69 18.47 9.06
N VAL A 20 6.27 17.22 8.84
CA VAL A 20 5.38 16.51 9.75
C VAL A 20 6.20 16.04 10.93
N GLU A 21 6.22 16.84 11.99
CA GLU A 21 6.79 16.42 13.25
C GLU A 21 5.99 15.24 13.79
N HIS A 22 6.62 14.07 13.87
CA HIS A 22 6.18 13.06 14.81
C HIS A 22 6.49 13.57 16.20
N SER A 23 5.52 14.22 16.85
CA SER A 23 5.62 14.48 18.28
C SER A 23 5.80 13.13 18.98
N GLU A 24 6.97 12.90 19.57
CA GLU A 24 7.16 11.75 20.45
C GLU A 24 6.07 11.81 21.53
N LEU A 25 5.28 10.75 21.63
CA LEU A 25 4.25 10.64 22.64
C LEU A 25 4.96 10.47 23.98
N VAL A 26 5.06 11.56 24.75
CA VAL A 26 5.66 11.53 26.08
C VAL A 26 4.64 10.89 27.03
N ILE A 27 4.85 9.61 27.33
CA ILE A 27 3.96 8.82 28.17
C ILE A 27 4.61 8.64 29.54
N GLU A 28 4.00 9.22 30.56
CA GLU A 28 4.45 9.12 31.95
C GLU A 28 3.52 8.19 32.73
N LYS A 29 4.10 7.25 33.48
CA LYS A 29 3.32 6.43 34.42
C LYS A 29 2.82 7.31 35.57
N LYS A 30 1.51 7.49 35.67
CA LYS A 30 0.83 8.22 36.75
C LYS A 30 -0.11 7.27 37.48
N HIS A 31 -0.10 7.35 38.80
CA HIS A 31 -1.10 6.65 39.60
C HIS A 31 -2.39 7.47 39.59
N ILE A 32 -3.52 6.82 39.32
CA ILE A 32 -4.83 7.47 39.20
C ILE A 32 -5.73 7.13 40.39
N GLU A 33 -6.54 8.10 40.79
CA GLU A 33 -7.57 7.89 41.83
C GLU A 33 -8.93 7.56 41.21
N ASP A 34 -9.25 8.18 40.06
CA ASP A 34 -10.49 7.97 39.31
C ASP A 34 -10.27 7.02 38.13
N VAL A 35 -10.43 5.73 38.40
CA VAL A 35 -10.27 4.65 37.42
C VAL A 35 -11.30 4.75 36.29
N GLU A 36 -12.54 5.08 36.61
CA GLU A 36 -13.62 5.08 35.61
C GLU A 36 -13.53 6.28 34.67
N ALA A 37 -13.00 7.42 35.13
CA ALA A 37 -12.69 8.54 34.25
C ALA A 37 -11.64 8.19 33.18
N GLU A 38 -10.59 7.44 33.54
CA GLU A 38 -9.56 7.01 32.59
C GLU A 38 -10.05 5.91 31.63
N VAL A 39 -10.91 4.99 32.11
CA VAL A 39 -11.59 4.02 31.23
C VAL A 39 -12.49 4.73 30.22
N LEU A 40 -13.25 5.75 30.65
CA LEU A 40 -14.08 6.54 29.75
C LEU A 40 -13.22 7.32 28.74
N LYS A 41 -12.09 7.87 29.17
CA LYS A 41 -11.13 8.57 28.30
C LYS A 41 -10.58 7.65 27.21
N LEU A 42 -10.20 6.43 27.55
CA LEU A 42 -9.75 5.42 26.58
C LEU A 42 -10.86 5.08 25.58
N ASN A 43 -12.06 4.74 26.07
CA ASN A 43 -13.19 4.38 25.20
C ASN A 43 -13.56 5.51 24.24
N ASN A 44 -13.61 6.75 24.71
CA ASN A 44 -13.87 7.90 23.84
C ASN A 44 -12.80 8.06 22.76
N ALA A 45 -11.51 7.86 23.10
CA ALA A 45 -10.43 7.95 22.13
C ALA A 45 -10.49 6.83 21.07
N VAL A 46 -10.87 5.61 21.48
CA VAL A 46 -11.10 4.48 20.55
C VAL A 46 -12.26 4.78 19.62
N GLU A 47 -13.38 5.30 20.14
CA GLU A 47 -14.57 5.63 19.35
C GLU A 47 -14.28 6.73 18.31
N VAL A 48 -13.60 7.82 18.72
CA VAL A 48 -13.18 8.89 17.80
C VAL A 48 -12.24 8.34 16.72
N SER A 49 -11.26 7.52 17.11
CA SER A 49 -10.33 6.90 16.16
C SER A 49 -11.05 5.98 15.15
N ARG A 50 -12.09 5.26 15.60
CA ARG A 50 -12.91 4.39 14.75
C ARG A 50 -13.70 5.20 13.73
N GLU A 51 -14.34 6.29 14.15
CA GLU A 51 -15.07 7.19 13.25
C GLU A 51 -14.15 7.81 12.19
N GLU A 52 -12.95 8.24 12.59
CA GLU A 52 -11.95 8.76 11.66
C GLU A 52 -11.51 7.70 10.65
N LEU A 53 -11.10 6.51 11.11
CA LEU A 53 -10.66 5.42 10.22
C LEU A 53 -11.76 4.98 9.26
N THR A 54 -13.03 4.99 9.70
CA THR A 54 -14.16 4.70 8.82
C THR A 54 -14.24 5.73 7.68
N LYS A 55 -14.06 7.02 7.97
CA LYS A 55 -14.02 8.07 6.93
C LYS A 55 -12.80 7.92 6.02
N VAL A 56 -11.63 7.55 6.57
CA VAL A 56 -10.42 7.29 5.77
C VAL A 56 -10.67 6.13 4.82
N LYS A 57 -11.25 5.03 5.29
CA LYS A 57 -11.62 3.87 4.47
C LYS A 57 -12.57 4.26 3.35
N GLU A 58 -13.63 5.01 3.64
CA GLU A 58 -14.60 5.47 2.63
C GLU A 58 -13.93 6.33 1.55
N LYS A 59 -13.06 7.25 1.94
CA LYS A 59 -12.30 8.10 1.01
C LYS A 59 -11.31 7.27 0.18
N ALA A 60 -10.55 6.38 0.81
CA ALA A 60 -9.61 5.48 0.12
C ALA A 60 -10.34 4.59 -0.90
N CYS A 61 -11.48 4.04 -0.53
CA CYS A 61 -12.31 3.22 -1.42
C CYS A 61 -12.77 3.99 -2.66
N GLN A 62 -13.14 5.27 -2.50
CA GLN A 62 -13.59 6.13 -3.61
C GLN A 62 -12.44 6.58 -4.52
N GLU A 63 -11.27 6.88 -3.94
CA GLU A 63 -10.18 7.51 -4.68
C GLU A 63 -9.08 6.56 -5.15
N LEU A 64 -8.86 5.45 -4.45
CA LEU A 64 -7.78 4.47 -4.67
C LEU A 64 -8.30 3.09 -5.08
N GLY A 65 -9.58 2.81 -4.80
CA GLY A 65 -10.23 1.54 -5.08
C GLY A 65 -10.38 0.65 -3.84
N GLU A 66 -11.17 -0.42 -3.96
CA GLU A 66 -11.50 -1.32 -2.84
C GLU A 66 -10.27 -2.01 -2.24
N HIS A 67 -9.32 -2.45 -3.08
CA HIS A 67 -8.15 -3.19 -2.63
C HIS A 67 -7.25 -2.36 -1.71
N GLU A 68 -6.96 -1.10 -2.07
CA GLU A 68 -6.16 -0.20 -1.22
C GLU A 68 -6.91 0.19 0.06
N ALA A 69 -8.24 0.07 0.08
CA ALA A 69 -9.06 0.33 1.27
C ALA A 69 -9.10 -0.84 2.26
N GLU A 70 -8.70 -2.06 1.86
CA GLU A 70 -8.66 -3.25 2.72
C GLU A 70 -7.72 -3.07 3.92
N ILE A 71 -6.65 -2.28 3.75
CA ILE A 71 -5.71 -1.94 4.84
C ILE A 71 -6.45 -1.27 6.00
N PHE A 72 -7.39 -0.36 5.70
CA PHE A 72 -8.18 0.32 6.73
C PHE A 72 -9.23 -0.59 7.36
N GLU A 73 -9.67 -1.64 6.67
CA GLU A 73 -10.51 -2.68 7.28
C GLU A 73 -9.73 -3.45 8.34
N ALA A 74 -8.48 -3.82 8.05
CA ALA A 74 -7.59 -4.43 9.03
C ALA A 74 -7.37 -3.51 10.25
N HIS A 75 -7.20 -2.20 10.03
CA HIS A 75 -7.07 -1.22 11.12
C HIS A 75 -8.33 -1.15 12.00
N LEU A 76 -9.52 -1.18 11.39
CA LEU A 76 -10.79 -1.21 12.12
C LEU A 76 -10.97 -2.50 12.91
N LEU A 77 -10.54 -3.65 12.37
CA LEU A 77 -10.54 -4.93 13.07
C LEU A 77 -9.63 -4.91 14.29
N VAL A 78 -8.45 -4.30 14.20
CA VAL A 78 -7.53 -4.13 15.34
C VAL A 78 -8.16 -3.27 16.45
N LEU A 79 -8.86 -2.18 16.10
CA LEU A 79 -9.58 -1.36 17.11
C LEU A 79 -10.78 -2.09 17.72
N ALA A 80 -11.40 -2.98 16.95
CA ALA A 80 -12.53 -3.78 17.42
C ALA A 80 -12.11 -4.99 18.26
N ASP A 81 -10.82 -5.33 18.28
CA ASP A 81 -10.30 -6.48 19.01
C ASP A 81 -10.44 -6.26 20.53
N PRO A 82 -11.29 -7.06 21.21
CA PRO A 82 -11.44 -6.99 22.65
C PRO A 82 -10.14 -7.27 23.38
N GLU A 83 -9.23 -8.10 22.84
CA GLU A 83 -7.96 -8.40 23.51
C GLU A 83 -7.06 -7.17 23.65
N LEU A 84 -7.14 -6.20 22.72
CA LEU A 84 -6.37 -4.97 22.80
C LEU A 84 -6.99 -3.99 23.79
N VAL A 85 -8.28 -3.68 23.63
CA VAL A 85 -8.96 -2.65 24.42
C VAL A 85 -9.27 -3.13 25.83
N ASP A 86 -9.77 -4.35 26.01
CA ASP A 86 -10.12 -4.88 27.33
C ASP A 86 -8.86 -5.15 28.17
N SER A 87 -7.74 -5.54 27.56
CA SER A 87 -6.46 -5.67 28.28
C SER A 87 -5.96 -4.32 28.79
N ALA A 88 -6.11 -3.26 28.01
CA ALA A 88 -5.78 -1.91 28.46
C ALA A 88 -6.71 -1.46 29.60
N ILE A 89 -8.02 -1.73 29.50
CA ILE A 89 -9.00 -1.45 30.56
C ILE A 89 -8.69 -2.24 31.84
N ALA A 90 -8.37 -3.53 31.72
CA ALA A 90 -7.99 -4.37 32.85
C ALA A 90 -6.73 -3.82 33.54
N LYS A 91 -5.72 -3.41 32.78
CA LYS A 91 -4.49 -2.81 33.33
C LYS A 91 -4.76 -1.49 34.05
N ILE A 92 -5.63 -0.63 33.52
CA ILE A 92 -6.08 0.61 34.20
C ILE A 92 -6.72 0.27 35.55
N ARG A 93 -7.59 -0.74 35.59
CA ARG A 93 -8.32 -1.15 36.81
C ARG A 93 -7.44 -1.81 37.86
N ASP A 94 -6.58 -2.73 37.43
CA ASP A 94 -5.77 -3.56 38.32
C ASP A 94 -4.56 -2.80 38.87
N GLU A 95 -3.87 -2.03 38.02
CA GLU A 95 -2.66 -1.29 38.41
C GLU A 95 -2.93 0.17 38.80
N LYS A 96 -4.16 0.69 38.60
CA LYS A 96 -4.52 2.09 38.83
C LYS A 96 -3.57 3.07 38.13
N VAL A 97 -3.40 2.86 36.83
CA VAL A 97 -2.55 3.67 35.95
C VAL A 97 -3.37 4.45 34.92
N ASN A 98 -2.85 5.57 34.43
CA ASN A 98 -3.46 6.38 33.37
C ASN A 98 -3.62 5.63 32.04
N ALA A 99 -4.63 6.02 31.24
CA ALA A 99 -5.04 5.33 30.02
C ALA A 99 -3.95 5.28 28.93
N ASP A 100 -3.21 6.37 28.75
CA ASP A 100 -2.10 6.47 27.79
C ASP A 100 -0.96 5.50 28.16
N PHE A 101 -0.62 5.39 29.45
CA PHE A 101 0.39 4.43 29.90
C PHE A 101 -0.09 2.98 29.73
N ALA A 102 -1.33 2.69 30.12
CA ALA A 102 -1.89 1.35 29.98
C ALA A 102 -1.92 0.87 28.53
N LEU A 103 -2.46 1.70 27.63
CA LEU A 103 -2.53 1.39 26.20
C LEU A 103 -1.15 1.24 25.59
N ASN A 104 -0.18 2.08 25.96
CA ASN A 104 1.18 1.98 25.44
C ASN A 104 1.87 0.68 25.84
N GLU A 105 1.72 0.23 27.09
CA GLU A 105 2.30 -1.05 27.53
C GLU A 105 1.69 -2.24 26.80
N ILE A 106 0.37 -2.24 26.60
CA ILE A 106 -0.30 -3.28 25.81
C ILE A 106 0.18 -3.24 24.36
N LYS A 107 0.26 -2.04 23.76
CA LYS A 107 0.82 -1.86 22.42
C LYS A 107 2.22 -2.46 22.29
N GLU A 108 3.16 -2.10 23.16
CA GLU A 108 4.55 -2.60 23.11
C GLU A 108 4.60 -4.14 23.24
N MET A 109 3.70 -4.72 24.04
CA MET A 109 3.59 -6.18 24.18
C MET A 109 3.13 -6.85 22.88
N PHE A 110 2.05 -6.36 22.27
CA PHE A 110 1.52 -6.90 21.01
C PHE A 110 2.50 -6.68 19.86
N VAL A 111 3.03 -5.46 19.70
CA VAL A 111 4.02 -5.14 18.65
C VAL A 111 5.26 -6.03 18.81
N GLY A 112 5.82 -6.15 20.01
CA GLY A 112 6.98 -7.00 20.26
C GLY A 112 6.71 -8.48 19.98
N MET A 113 5.49 -8.97 20.25
CA MET A 113 5.07 -10.33 19.92
C MET A 113 5.04 -10.56 18.41
N PHE A 114 4.45 -9.64 17.63
CA PHE A 114 4.36 -9.76 16.18
C PHE A 114 5.70 -9.56 15.47
N GLU A 115 6.54 -8.62 15.94
CA GLU A 115 7.88 -8.39 15.39
C GLU A 115 8.83 -9.57 15.62
N ALA A 116 8.63 -10.32 16.71
CA ALA A 116 9.43 -11.52 17.02
C ALA A 116 9.05 -12.74 16.16
N MET A 117 7.98 -12.67 15.35
CA MET A 117 7.61 -13.74 14.43
C MET A 117 8.44 -13.67 13.14
N ASP A 118 9.01 -14.79 12.71
CA ASP A 118 9.75 -14.93 11.44
C ASP A 118 8.80 -15.00 10.22
N ASN A 119 7.86 -14.06 10.12
CA ASN A 119 6.93 -13.95 9.00
C ASN A 119 6.78 -12.48 8.60
N GLU A 120 7.06 -12.17 7.33
CA GLU A 120 6.96 -10.82 6.77
C GLU A 120 5.55 -10.22 6.92
N TYR A 121 4.51 -11.03 6.69
CA TYR A 121 3.11 -10.62 6.88
C TYR A 121 2.80 -10.24 8.34
N MET A 122 3.38 -10.95 9.31
CA MET A 122 3.18 -10.62 10.73
C MET A 122 3.94 -9.36 11.14
N ARG A 123 5.12 -9.11 10.54
CA ARG A 123 5.85 -7.85 10.74
C ARG A 123 5.10 -6.64 10.17
N GLU A 124 4.40 -6.81 9.05
CA GLU A 124 3.53 -5.75 8.52
C GLU A 124 2.34 -5.48 9.46
N ARG A 125 1.69 -6.51 10.00
CA ARG A 125 0.66 -6.34 11.04
C ARG A 125 1.14 -5.59 12.28
N ALA A 126 2.40 -5.77 12.68
CA ALA A 126 2.97 -5.03 13.80
C ALA A 126 2.98 -3.52 13.53
N ALA A 127 3.28 -3.11 12.29
CA ALA A 127 3.24 -1.72 11.87
C ALA A 127 1.80 -1.17 11.88
N ASP A 128 0.82 -1.96 11.45
CA ASP A 128 -0.60 -1.58 11.49
C ASP A 128 -1.12 -1.37 12.92
N ILE A 129 -0.80 -2.30 13.84
CA ILE A 129 -1.15 -2.16 15.25
C ILE A 129 -0.52 -0.90 15.83
N LYS A 130 0.74 -0.63 15.46
CA LYS A 130 1.45 0.58 15.90
C LYS A 130 0.81 1.86 15.37
N ASP A 131 0.36 1.91 14.11
CA ASP A 131 -0.36 3.06 13.55
C ASP A 131 -1.67 3.31 14.32
N VAL A 132 -2.50 2.28 14.42
CA VAL A 132 -3.82 2.34 15.07
C VAL A 132 -3.73 2.76 16.54
N THR A 133 -2.83 2.14 17.30
CA THR A 133 -2.67 2.46 18.73
C THR A 133 -2.08 3.85 18.95
N ASN A 134 -1.13 4.30 18.11
CA ASN A 134 -0.61 5.66 18.18
C ASN A 134 -1.68 6.70 17.86
N ARG A 135 -2.61 6.41 16.94
CA ARG A 135 -3.78 7.26 16.69
C ARG A 135 -4.64 7.41 17.95
N VAL A 136 -4.97 6.31 18.63
CA VAL A 136 -5.73 6.35 19.89
C VAL A 136 -4.97 7.13 20.96
N LEU A 137 -3.66 6.88 21.12
CA LEU A 137 -2.82 7.59 22.08
C LEU A 137 -2.77 9.10 21.83
N ARG A 138 -2.72 9.54 20.58
CA ARG A 138 -2.77 10.97 20.21
C ARG A 138 -4.08 11.62 20.69
N HIS A 139 -5.20 10.93 20.54
CA HIS A 139 -6.50 11.39 21.05
C HIS A 139 -6.54 11.44 22.58
N ILE A 140 -5.98 10.44 23.27
CA ILE A 140 -5.88 10.45 24.75
C ILE A 140 -5.02 11.61 25.27
N LEU A 141 -3.92 11.91 24.56
CA LEU A 141 -2.97 12.96 24.94
C LEU A 141 -3.37 14.35 24.43
N GLY A 142 -4.39 14.44 23.57
CA GLY A 142 -4.82 15.70 22.96
C GLY A 142 -3.78 16.31 22.01
N VAL A 143 -2.92 15.48 21.43
CA VAL A 143 -1.90 15.92 20.47
C VAL A 143 -2.59 16.25 19.15
N LYS A 144 -2.44 17.49 18.69
CA LYS A 144 -2.96 17.89 17.38
C LYS A 144 -2.15 17.21 16.29
N VAL A 145 -2.82 16.45 15.44
CA VAL A 145 -2.25 15.88 14.22
C VAL A 145 -2.30 16.95 13.12
N VAL A 146 -1.26 17.00 12.28
CA VAL A 146 -1.27 17.84 11.09
C VAL A 146 -2.39 17.35 10.17
N ASP A 147 -3.33 18.23 9.84
CA ASP A 147 -4.42 17.90 8.91
C ASP A 147 -3.89 17.95 7.47
N LEU A 148 -3.45 16.78 6.98
CA LEU A 148 -2.97 16.62 5.61
C LEU A 148 -4.10 16.78 4.57
N ALA A 149 -5.37 16.69 4.97
CA ALA A 149 -6.51 16.89 4.09
C ALA A 149 -6.86 18.38 3.93
N GLY A 150 -6.70 19.17 5.00
CA GLY A 150 -6.99 20.61 5.07
C GLY A 150 -5.85 21.53 4.63
N LEU A 151 -4.91 21.06 3.80
CA LEU A 151 -3.81 21.90 3.31
C LEU A 151 -4.34 23.01 2.37
N ASP A 152 -3.95 24.26 2.65
CA ASP A 152 -4.37 25.45 1.90
C ASP A 152 -3.31 25.95 0.89
N GLU A 153 -2.08 25.43 0.95
CA GLU A 153 -0.96 25.81 0.08
C GLU A 153 -0.27 24.57 -0.51
N GLU A 154 0.34 24.72 -1.69
CA GLU A 154 1.16 23.67 -2.31
C GLU A 154 2.48 23.45 -1.54
N VAL A 155 2.73 22.23 -1.11
CA VAL A 155 3.87 21.87 -0.24
C VAL A 155 4.58 20.59 -0.67
N VAL A 156 5.85 20.47 -0.29
CA VAL A 156 6.62 19.23 -0.26
C VAL A 156 6.59 18.69 1.16
N LEU A 157 5.95 17.54 1.33
CA LEU A 157 5.80 16.91 2.65
C LEU A 157 7.11 16.25 3.07
N ILE A 158 7.54 16.45 4.30
CA ILE A 158 8.74 15.80 4.86
C ILE A 158 8.33 15.13 6.16
N ALA A 159 8.55 13.83 6.29
CA ALA A 159 8.15 13.08 7.48
C ALA A 159 9.21 12.03 7.83
N HIS A 160 9.19 11.54 9.08
CA HIS A 160 10.08 10.43 9.43
C HIS A 160 9.65 9.18 8.65
N ASP A 161 8.36 8.91 8.72
CA ASP A 161 7.63 7.92 7.95
C ASP A 161 6.26 8.49 7.59
N LEU A 162 5.60 7.91 6.59
CA LEU A 162 4.19 8.20 6.30
C LEU A 162 3.40 6.92 6.40
N THR A 163 2.43 6.91 7.31
CA THR A 163 1.53 5.78 7.49
C THR A 163 0.56 5.67 6.30
N PRO A 164 -0.03 4.48 6.04
CA PRO A 164 -1.11 4.35 5.06
C PRO A 164 -2.23 5.38 5.29
N SER A 165 -2.59 5.60 6.57
CA SER A 165 -3.54 6.63 6.99
C SER A 165 -3.19 8.03 6.50
N ASP A 166 -1.93 8.44 6.66
CA ASP A 166 -1.46 9.76 6.25
C ASP A 166 -1.54 9.90 4.72
N THR A 167 -1.05 8.89 3.98
CA THR A 167 -1.06 8.92 2.51
C THR A 167 -2.47 8.92 1.90
N ALA A 168 -3.43 8.23 2.51
CA ALA A 168 -4.81 8.17 2.03
C ALA A 168 -5.61 9.44 2.34
N THR A 169 -5.35 10.10 3.46
CA THR A 169 -6.05 11.33 3.85
C THR A 169 -5.51 12.56 3.14
N MET A 170 -4.24 12.54 2.77
CA MET A 170 -3.51 13.62 2.12
C MET A 170 -4.24 14.26 0.94
N ASN A 171 -4.22 15.60 0.89
CA ASN A 171 -4.75 16.34 -0.24
C ASN A 171 -3.75 16.33 -1.41
N LYS A 172 -4.04 15.49 -2.42
CA LYS A 172 -3.20 15.25 -3.59
C LYS A 172 -2.98 16.49 -4.45
N SER A 173 -3.90 17.45 -4.44
CA SER A 173 -3.74 18.68 -5.23
C SER A 173 -2.75 19.67 -4.60
N MET A 174 -2.52 19.55 -3.30
CA MET A 174 -1.66 20.44 -2.53
C MET A 174 -0.29 19.80 -2.22
N VAL A 175 -0.20 18.48 -2.14
CA VAL A 175 1.09 17.82 -1.94
C VAL A 175 1.77 17.55 -3.28
N LEU A 176 2.80 18.37 -3.57
CA LEU A 176 3.59 18.28 -4.81
C LEU A 176 4.51 17.05 -4.83
N GLY A 177 4.79 16.48 -3.66
CA GLY A 177 5.74 15.40 -3.47
C GLY A 177 6.05 15.19 -1.99
N PHE A 178 6.63 14.05 -1.65
CA PHE A 178 7.02 13.78 -0.27
C PHE A 178 8.39 13.10 -0.11
N LEU A 179 9.01 13.34 1.05
CA LEU A 179 10.32 12.86 1.44
C LEU A 179 10.23 12.17 2.81
N THR A 180 10.78 10.96 2.94
CA THR A 180 10.82 10.25 4.23
C THR A 180 12.22 9.85 4.68
N ASP A 181 12.45 9.85 5.99
CA ASP A 181 13.71 9.39 6.59
C ASP A 181 13.88 7.87 6.40
N ILE A 182 12.81 7.12 6.65
CA ILE A 182 12.79 5.66 6.53
C ILE A 182 11.96 5.20 5.32
N GLY A 183 11.98 3.90 5.06
CA GLY A 183 11.24 3.29 3.96
C GLY A 183 12.14 2.75 2.84
N GLY A 184 11.61 1.79 2.09
CA GLY A 184 12.27 1.14 0.97
C GLY A 184 11.46 1.25 -0.31
N ARG A 185 12.07 0.88 -1.45
CA ARG A 185 11.43 0.96 -2.79
C ARG A 185 10.14 0.12 -2.92
N THR A 186 9.98 -0.88 -2.06
CA THR A 186 8.83 -1.80 -1.98
C THR A 186 7.95 -1.57 -0.77
N SER A 187 8.21 -0.54 0.04
CA SER A 187 7.36 -0.22 1.21
C SER A 187 5.96 0.23 0.79
N HIS A 188 4.98 0.08 1.67
CA HIS A 188 3.60 0.57 1.48
C HIS A 188 3.57 2.04 1.05
N THR A 189 4.35 2.89 1.72
CA THR A 189 4.49 4.31 1.37
C THR A 189 5.00 4.51 -0.07
N ALA A 190 5.96 3.69 -0.52
CA ALA A 190 6.48 3.75 -1.88
C ALA A 190 5.49 3.21 -2.93
N ILE A 191 4.66 2.22 -2.57
CA ILE A 191 3.59 1.71 -3.43
C ILE A 191 2.51 2.79 -3.59
N MET A 192 2.01 3.32 -2.47
CA MET A 192 1.04 4.41 -2.44
C MET A 192 1.50 5.61 -3.25
N ALA A 193 2.78 6.02 -3.13
CA ALA A 193 3.35 7.11 -3.94
C ALA A 193 3.14 6.94 -5.45
N ARG A 194 3.32 5.71 -5.95
CA ARG A 194 3.17 5.39 -7.38
C ARG A 194 1.72 5.35 -7.79
N THR A 195 0.87 4.74 -6.97
CA THR A 195 -0.59 4.70 -7.20
C THR A 195 -1.18 6.11 -7.23
N LEU A 196 -0.67 6.98 -6.37
CA LEU A 196 -1.04 8.40 -6.31
C LEU A 196 -0.41 9.27 -7.42
N GLU A 197 0.56 8.73 -8.17
CA GLU A 197 1.37 9.46 -9.14
C GLU A 197 2.06 10.71 -8.57
N ILE A 198 2.39 10.69 -7.26
CA ILE A 198 3.08 11.77 -6.55
C ILE A 198 4.57 11.45 -6.49
N ALA A 199 5.43 12.43 -6.79
CA ALA A 199 6.87 12.25 -6.73
C ALA A 199 7.32 11.95 -5.29
N ALA A 200 8.15 10.93 -5.09
CA ALA A 200 8.56 10.52 -3.74
C ALA A 200 9.98 9.97 -3.66
N ILE A 201 10.67 10.31 -2.57
CA ILE A 201 11.96 9.74 -2.18
C ILE A 201 11.87 9.26 -0.73
N VAL A 202 12.30 8.03 -0.49
CA VAL A 202 12.30 7.40 0.83
C VAL A 202 13.73 7.08 1.28
N GLY A 203 13.93 6.82 2.57
CA GLY A 203 15.23 6.38 3.08
C GLY A 203 16.30 7.48 3.14
N LEU A 204 15.91 8.73 3.41
CA LEU A 204 16.83 9.88 3.52
C LEU A 204 17.55 9.98 4.88
N SER A 205 17.23 9.08 5.83
CA SER A 205 17.80 8.96 7.18
C SER A 205 17.49 10.11 8.14
N ASP A 206 17.84 11.35 7.83
CA ASP A 206 17.81 12.49 8.77
C ASP A 206 17.26 13.79 8.17
N ILE A 207 16.48 13.70 7.09
CA ILE A 207 15.93 14.88 6.39
C ILE A 207 14.97 15.67 7.28
N THR A 208 14.20 15.00 8.14
CA THR A 208 13.27 15.66 9.08
C THR A 208 13.97 16.54 10.11
N THR A 209 15.18 16.14 10.53
CA THR A 209 15.95 16.89 11.54
C THR A 209 16.70 18.06 10.95
N THR A 210 16.94 18.03 9.63
CA THR A 210 17.80 19.01 8.96
C THR A 210 17.01 20.07 8.20
N VAL A 211 15.84 19.72 7.68
CA VAL A 211 14.94 20.65 6.97
C VAL A 211 13.96 21.29 7.95
N LYS A 212 13.62 22.55 7.73
CA LYS A 212 12.61 23.27 8.52
C LYS A 212 11.40 23.63 7.67
N ASP A 213 10.28 23.85 8.34
CA ASP A 213 9.08 24.39 7.73
C ASP A 213 9.38 25.66 6.93
N GLY A 214 8.89 25.69 5.69
CA GLY A 214 9.06 26.82 4.77
C GLY A 214 10.38 26.82 3.98
N ASP A 215 11.33 25.93 4.25
CA ASP A 215 12.52 25.77 3.40
C ASP A 215 12.11 25.41 1.97
N PHE A 216 12.81 25.94 0.98
CA PHE A 216 12.48 25.65 -0.42
C PHE A 216 13.18 24.36 -0.86
N ILE A 217 12.41 23.38 -1.33
CA ILE A 217 12.90 22.06 -1.71
C ILE A 217 12.74 21.86 -3.20
N VAL A 218 13.76 21.28 -3.83
CA VAL A 218 13.65 20.70 -5.17
C VAL A 218 14.17 19.28 -5.12
N PHE A 219 13.46 18.34 -5.75
CA PHE A 219 13.91 16.96 -5.79
C PHE A 219 13.48 16.22 -7.05
N ASN A 220 14.18 15.13 -7.33
CA ASN A 220 13.88 14.21 -8.43
C ASN A 220 13.60 12.80 -7.86
N GLY A 221 12.32 12.41 -7.91
CA GLY A 221 11.84 11.14 -7.40
C GLY A 221 12.35 9.89 -8.14
N ASP A 222 12.96 10.06 -9.32
CA ASP A 222 13.62 8.97 -10.05
C ASP A 222 15.09 8.80 -9.64
N THR A 223 15.87 9.89 -9.61
CA THR A 223 17.30 9.82 -9.24
C THR A 223 17.55 9.71 -7.74
N GLY A 224 16.55 10.08 -6.92
CA GLY A 224 16.66 10.13 -5.46
C GLY A 224 17.41 11.37 -4.95
N GLU A 225 17.63 12.38 -5.78
CA GLU A 225 18.36 13.60 -5.42
C GLU A 225 17.40 14.65 -4.82
N VAL A 226 17.77 15.20 -3.66
CA VAL A 226 17.05 16.29 -2.97
C VAL A 226 17.99 17.45 -2.74
N ILE A 227 17.54 18.68 -3.01
CA ILE A 227 18.29 19.90 -2.73
C ILE A 227 17.43 20.83 -1.88
N VAL A 228 17.94 21.16 -0.70
CA VAL A 228 17.33 22.10 0.26
C VAL A 228 17.93 23.49 0.07
N ASN A 229 17.05 24.48 -0.04
CA ASN A 229 17.37 25.89 -0.29
C ASN A 229 18.33 26.07 -1.49
N PRO A 230 17.92 25.66 -2.70
CA PRO A 230 18.72 25.81 -3.92
C PRO A 230 18.91 27.29 -4.29
N ASP A 231 20.00 27.58 -5.01
CA ASP A 231 20.18 28.87 -5.66
C ASP A 231 19.25 29.03 -6.88
N GLU A 232 19.13 30.26 -7.40
CA GLU A 232 18.23 30.56 -8.51
C GLU A 232 18.60 29.82 -9.80
N GLU A 233 19.90 29.52 -10.01
CA GLU A 233 20.35 28.71 -11.14
C GLU A 233 19.85 27.27 -11.04
N THR A 234 19.96 26.66 -9.86
CA THR A 234 19.46 25.31 -9.59
C THR A 234 17.93 25.25 -9.65
N LYS A 235 17.23 26.26 -9.14
CA LYS A 235 15.77 26.35 -9.27
C LYS A 235 15.34 26.40 -10.74
N ALA A 236 15.99 27.23 -11.56
CA ALA A 236 15.70 27.32 -12.98
C ALA A 236 15.96 25.98 -13.71
N LYS A 237 17.04 25.29 -13.34
CA LYS A 237 17.36 23.95 -13.87
C LYS A 237 16.27 22.93 -13.52
N TYR A 238 15.86 22.83 -12.25
CA TYR A 238 14.82 21.89 -11.83
C TYR A 238 13.44 22.25 -12.38
N GLN A 239 13.15 23.54 -12.55
CA GLN A 239 11.93 23.98 -13.22
C GLN A 239 11.91 23.55 -14.69
N ALA A 240 13.04 23.65 -15.41
CA ALA A 240 13.16 23.16 -16.77
C ALA A 240 12.98 21.63 -16.84
N LEU A 241 13.57 20.88 -15.91
CA LEU A 241 13.38 19.43 -15.80
C LEU A 241 11.91 19.05 -15.51
N LYS A 242 11.22 19.82 -14.66
CA LYS A 242 9.79 19.63 -14.38
C LYS A 242 8.97 19.83 -15.66
N THR A 243 9.20 20.92 -16.39
CA THR A 243 8.51 21.17 -17.65
C THR A 243 8.80 20.08 -18.68
N GLU A 244 10.05 19.65 -18.82
CA GLU A 244 10.43 18.56 -19.74
C GLU A 244 9.73 17.24 -19.37
N PHE A 245 9.66 16.92 -18.07
CA PHE A 245 8.95 15.73 -17.58
C PHE A 245 7.44 15.80 -17.85
N GLU A 246 6.81 16.95 -17.59
CA GLU A 246 5.39 17.17 -17.86
C GLU A 246 5.07 17.12 -19.36
N ASP A 247 5.91 17.72 -20.21
CA ASP A 247 5.75 17.67 -21.66
C ASP A 247 5.98 16.26 -22.20
N TYR A 248 6.97 15.53 -21.67
CA TYR A 248 7.16 14.12 -21.98
C TYR A 248 5.92 13.29 -21.61
N ARG A 249 5.33 13.49 -20.42
CA ARG A 249 4.08 12.83 -20.03
C ARG A 249 2.94 13.14 -21.00
N LYS A 250 2.76 14.40 -21.42
CA LYS A 250 1.76 14.76 -22.44
C LYS A 250 2.03 14.05 -23.77
N THR A 251 3.30 13.92 -24.18
CA THR A 251 3.63 13.19 -25.42
C THR A 251 3.28 11.71 -25.33
N LEU A 252 3.40 11.09 -24.15
CA LEU A 252 2.98 9.70 -23.94
C LEU A 252 1.46 9.55 -24.04
N GLU A 253 0.68 10.53 -23.57
CA GLU A 253 -0.78 10.49 -23.73
C GLU A 253 -1.22 10.51 -25.20
N LEU A 254 -0.46 11.17 -26.08
CA LEU A 254 -0.70 11.17 -27.53
C LEU A 254 -0.46 9.81 -28.18
N LEU A 255 0.26 8.90 -27.51
CA LEU A 255 0.47 7.54 -28.01
C LEU A 255 -0.75 6.65 -27.81
N LYS A 256 -1.71 7.03 -26.95
CA LYS A 256 -2.97 6.31 -26.79
C LYS A 256 -3.73 6.32 -28.13
N GLY A 257 -4.15 5.14 -28.59
CA GLY A 257 -4.78 4.90 -29.88
C GLY A 257 -3.80 4.75 -31.06
N GLN A 258 -2.49 4.89 -30.84
CA GLN A 258 -1.48 4.63 -31.88
C GLN A 258 -1.08 3.15 -31.90
N ALA A 259 -0.68 2.66 -33.07
CA ALA A 259 -0.20 1.30 -33.19
C ALA A 259 1.24 1.16 -32.66
N SER A 260 1.51 0.07 -31.96
CA SER A 260 2.83 -0.28 -31.42
C SER A 260 3.76 -0.83 -32.51
N VAL A 261 4.27 0.07 -33.35
CA VAL A 261 5.10 -0.26 -34.51
C VAL A 261 6.47 0.43 -34.41
N THR A 262 7.53 -0.33 -34.62
CA THR A 262 8.90 0.19 -34.66
C THR A 262 9.13 1.08 -35.89
N THR A 263 10.22 1.86 -35.88
CA THR A 263 10.56 2.76 -37.00
C THR A 263 10.83 2.06 -38.33
N ASP A 264 11.14 0.75 -38.30
CA ASP A 264 11.31 -0.13 -39.46
C ASP A 264 10.06 -0.97 -39.79
N GLY A 265 8.92 -0.72 -39.13
CA GLY A 265 7.61 -1.27 -39.51
C GLY A 265 7.21 -2.59 -38.83
N ARG A 266 7.93 -3.03 -37.78
CA ARG A 266 7.60 -4.26 -37.05
C ARG A 266 6.59 -3.96 -35.94
N HIS A 267 5.46 -4.65 -35.96
CA HIS A 267 4.47 -4.60 -34.88
C HIS A 267 4.94 -5.41 -33.67
N VAL A 268 4.73 -4.87 -32.47
CA VAL A 268 4.88 -5.55 -31.18
C VAL A 268 3.61 -5.34 -30.35
N GLU A 269 3.19 -6.33 -29.57
CA GLU A 269 1.99 -6.22 -28.72
C GLU A 269 2.40 -5.65 -27.36
N LEU A 270 1.85 -4.49 -26.97
CA LEU A 270 2.03 -3.92 -25.63
C LEU A 270 0.86 -4.31 -24.72
N ALA A 271 1.05 -5.37 -23.96
CA ALA A 271 0.03 -5.92 -23.07
C ALA A 271 0.35 -5.65 -21.59
N GLY A 272 -0.68 -5.62 -20.76
CA GLY A 272 -0.56 -5.41 -19.31
C GLY A 272 -0.45 -6.71 -18.52
N ASN A 273 0.10 -6.62 -17.31
CA ASN A 273 0.08 -7.70 -16.32
C ASN A 273 -0.92 -7.34 -15.23
N ILE A 274 -1.77 -8.30 -14.84
CA ILE A 274 -2.82 -8.10 -13.83
C ILE A 274 -2.81 -9.21 -12.79
N GLY A 275 -3.30 -8.90 -11.59
CA GLY A 275 -3.57 -9.85 -10.50
C GLY A 275 -5.05 -9.97 -10.16
N SER A 276 -5.85 -8.94 -10.46
CA SER A 276 -7.29 -8.88 -10.16
C SER A 276 -8.09 -8.37 -11.36
N PRO A 277 -9.40 -8.71 -11.48
CA PRO A 277 -10.28 -8.08 -12.45
C PRO A 277 -10.31 -6.55 -12.37
N ASN A 278 -10.06 -5.96 -11.20
CA ASN A 278 -10.06 -4.50 -11.00
C ASN A 278 -8.92 -3.80 -11.78
N ASP A 279 -7.82 -4.50 -12.07
CA ASP A 279 -6.67 -3.92 -12.80
C ASP A 279 -6.99 -3.61 -14.28
N VAL A 280 -8.09 -4.15 -14.80
CA VAL A 280 -8.52 -3.96 -16.19
C VAL A 280 -8.77 -2.49 -16.51
N GLU A 281 -9.30 -1.71 -15.56
CA GLU A 281 -9.52 -0.28 -15.76
C GLU A 281 -8.21 0.47 -16.05
N GLY A 282 -7.15 0.14 -15.31
CA GLY A 282 -5.82 0.70 -15.52
C GLY A 282 -5.25 0.36 -16.90
N LEU A 283 -5.53 -0.85 -17.41
CA LEU A 283 -5.13 -1.25 -18.76
C LEU A 283 -5.89 -0.51 -19.85
N ILE A 284 -7.20 -0.32 -19.68
CA ILE A 284 -8.02 0.46 -20.62
C ILE A 284 -7.56 1.93 -20.63
N LYS A 285 -7.33 2.52 -19.45
CA LYS A 285 -6.83 3.89 -19.30
C LYS A 285 -5.49 4.10 -20.02
N ASN A 286 -4.66 3.07 -20.10
CA ASN A 286 -3.34 3.10 -20.74
C ASN A 286 -3.31 2.47 -22.15
N ASP A 287 -4.48 2.19 -22.74
CA ASP A 287 -4.63 1.59 -24.08
C ASP A 287 -3.81 0.30 -24.31
N ALA A 288 -3.75 -0.57 -23.29
CA ALA A 288 -3.06 -1.85 -23.42
C ALA A 288 -3.72 -2.71 -24.52
N GLU A 289 -2.93 -3.36 -25.37
CA GLU A 289 -3.42 -4.18 -26.50
C GLU A 289 -3.96 -5.54 -26.05
N GLY A 290 -3.79 -5.89 -24.78
CA GLY A 290 -4.26 -7.14 -24.18
C GLY A 290 -3.75 -7.31 -22.76
N VAL A 291 -3.93 -8.51 -22.22
CA VAL A 291 -3.33 -8.95 -20.97
C VAL A 291 -2.28 -10.00 -21.30
N GLY A 292 -1.02 -9.67 -21.05
CA GLY A 292 0.13 -10.55 -21.32
C GLY A 292 0.36 -11.57 -20.21
N LEU A 293 -0.13 -11.27 -19.00
CA LEU A 293 -0.11 -12.17 -17.86
C LEU A 293 -1.22 -11.80 -16.88
N TYR A 294 -2.21 -12.68 -16.74
CA TYR A 294 -3.11 -12.68 -15.61
C TYR A 294 -2.62 -13.72 -14.59
N ARG A 295 -2.13 -13.22 -13.45
CA ARG A 295 -1.72 -14.02 -12.29
C ARG A 295 -2.96 -14.47 -11.53
N THR A 296 -3.22 -15.78 -11.52
CA THR A 296 -4.43 -16.30 -10.87
C THR A 296 -4.22 -16.61 -9.39
N GLU A 297 -2.99 -16.51 -8.87
CA GLU A 297 -2.68 -16.83 -7.48
C GLU A 297 -3.45 -15.97 -6.47
N PHE A 298 -3.67 -14.69 -6.78
CA PHE A 298 -4.40 -13.77 -5.90
C PHE A 298 -5.83 -14.25 -5.63
N LEU A 299 -6.53 -14.78 -6.64
CA LEU A 299 -7.86 -15.37 -6.47
C LEU A 299 -7.91 -16.54 -5.46
N TYR A 300 -6.77 -17.21 -5.25
CA TYR A 300 -6.64 -18.27 -4.25
C TYR A 300 -6.22 -17.69 -2.89
N MET A 301 -5.34 -16.69 -2.89
CA MET A 301 -4.87 -16.02 -1.67
C MET A 301 -5.95 -15.17 -0.99
N ASP A 302 -6.90 -14.62 -1.75
CA ASP A 302 -8.03 -13.84 -1.25
C ASP A 302 -9.07 -14.70 -0.50
N LYS A 303 -8.86 -16.02 -0.41
CA LYS A 303 -9.67 -16.94 0.37
C LYS A 303 -8.99 -17.25 1.71
N GLU A 304 -9.79 -17.34 2.76
CA GLU A 304 -9.26 -17.65 4.10
C GLU A 304 -9.26 -19.16 4.41
N ASP A 305 -10.27 -19.90 3.94
CA ASP A 305 -10.59 -21.23 4.43
C ASP A 305 -10.74 -22.32 3.34
N ALA A 306 -10.84 -21.94 2.06
CA ALA A 306 -11.09 -22.90 0.99
C ALA A 306 -10.54 -22.46 -0.38
N PHE A 307 -10.28 -23.44 -1.23
CA PHE A 307 -9.98 -23.20 -2.65
C PHE A 307 -11.17 -22.54 -3.37
N PRO A 308 -10.92 -21.58 -4.28
CA PRO A 308 -11.98 -20.97 -5.06
C PRO A 308 -12.65 -22.02 -5.95
N THR A 309 -13.98 -22.01 -5.94
CA THR A 309 -14.81 -22.92 -6.71
C THR A 309 -14.70 -22.67 -8.22
N GLU A 310 -15.14 -23.63 -9.05
CA GLU A 310 -15.18 -23.46 -10.51
C GLU A 310 -15.97 -22.21 -10.91
N GLU A 311 -17.05 -21.89 -10.19
CA GLU A 311 -17.93 -20.76 -10.51
C GLU A 311 -17.28 -19.41 -10.18
N GLU A 312 -16.61 -19.30 -9.04
CA GLU A 312 -15.87 -18.09 -8.65
C GLU A 312 -14.71 -17.82 -9.62
N GLN A 313 -13.98 -18.88 -10.01
CA GLN A 313 -12.94 -18.78 -11.03
C GLN A 313 -13.52 -18.37 -12.38
N TYR A 314 -14.65 -18.95 -12.78
CA TYR A 314 -15.33 -18.61 -14.04
C TYR A 314 -15.77 -17.15 -14.08
N GLU A 315 -16.43 -16.64 -13.05
CA GLU A 315 -16.88 -15.24 -13.01
C GLU A 315 -15.70 -14.26 -13.02
N ALA A 316 -14.62 -14.55 -12.29
CA ALA A 316 -13.39 -13.74 -12.33
C ALA A 316 -12.77 -13.70 -13.74
N TYR A 317 -12.64 -14.85 -14.41
CA TYR A 317 -12.07 -14.92 -15.77
C TYR A 317 -12.98 -14.26 -16.81
N LYS A 318 -14.30 -14.44 -16.68
CA LYS A 318 -15.29 -13.80 -17.53
C LYS A 318 -15.24 -12.28 -17.42
N ALA A 319 -15.17 -11.74 -16.19
CA ALA A 319 -15.08 -10.29 -15.97
C ALA A 319 -13.90 -9.66 -16.71
N VAL A 320 -12.72 -10.29 -16.67
CA VAL A 320 -11.53 -9.81 -17.40
C VAL A 320 -11.71 -9.88 -18.92
N LEU A 321 -12.26 -11.00 -19.43
CA LEU A 321 -12.48 -11.19 -20.87
C LEU A 321 -13.48 -10.18 -21.44
N GLU A 322 -14.59 -9.96 -20.74
CA GLU A 322 -15.62 -8.98 -21.12
C GLU A 322 -15.07 -7.55 -21.03
N GLY A 323 -14.36 -7.22 -19.94
CA GLY A 323 -13.78 -5.88 -19.74
C GLY A 323 -12.77 -5.48 -20.82
N MET A 324 -11.97 -6.43 -21.30
CA MET A 324 -10.97 -6.18 -22.35
C MET A 324 -11.52 -6.21 -23.78
N SER A 325 -12.84 -6.34 -23.96
CA SER A 325 -13.55 -6.12 -25.24
C SER A 325 -12.94 -6.86 -26.45
N GLY A 326 -12.60 -8.13 -26.27
CA GLY A 326 -12.08 -9.00 -27.34
C GLY A 326 -10.57 -8.92 -27.61
N LYS A 327 -9.82 -8.15 -26.81
CA LYS A 327 -8.35 -8.20 -26.75
C LYS A 327 -7.87 -9.55 -26.18
N PRO A 328 -6.68 -10.05 -26.56
CA PRO A 328 -6.16 -11.32 -26.07
C PRO A 328 -5.78 -11.26 -24.59
N ILE A 329 -6.13 -12.31 -23.85
CA ILE A 329 -5.87 -12.45 -22.41
C ILE A 329 -5.10 -13.75 -22.17
N VAL A 330 -3.88 -13.64 -21.68
CA VAL A 330 -3.06 -14.78 -21.27
C VAL A 330 -3.28 -15.04 -19.78
N ILE A 331 -4.02 -16.09 -19.47
CA ILE A 331 -4.28 -16.50 -18.09
C ILE A 331 -3.30 -17.59 -17.70
N ARG A 332 -2.51 -17.30 -16.67
CA ARG A 332 -1.56 -18.26 -16.10
C ARG A 332 -2.28 -19.11 -15.05
N THR A 333 -2.17 -20.42 -15.20
CA THR A 333 -2.65 -21.38 -14.19
C THR A 333 -1.91 -21.21 -12.87
N LEU A 334 -2.45 -21.75 -11.78
CA LEU A 334 -2.02 -21.53 -10.41
C LEU A 334 -0.49 -21.70 -10.23
N ASP A 335 0.19 -20.64 -9.78
CA ASP A 335 1.63 -20.61 -9.39
C ASP A 335 1.80 -20.32 -7.89
N ILE A 336 1.31 -21.24 -7.05
CA ILE A 336 1.48 -21.21 -5.59
C ILE A 336 2.70 -22.05 -5.15
N GLY A 337 3.24 -21.79 -3.96
CA GLY A 337 4.48 -22.40 -3.45
C GLY A 337 5.70 -21.50 -3.65
N GLY A 338 6.80 -21.79 -2.96
CA GLY A 338 7.92 -20.86 -2.85
C GLY A 338 7.74 -19.95 -1.62
N ASP A 339 7.54 -18.67 -1.90
CA ASP A 339 7.25 -17.59 -0.95
C ASP A 339 5.74 -17.34 -0.74
N LYS A 340 4.89 -18.00 -1.53
CA LYS A 340 3.43 -17.81 -1.51
C LYS A 340 2.75 -19.02 -0.89
N GLU A 341 2.17 -18.83 0.29
CA GLU A 341 1.45 -19.87 1.03
C GLU A 341 -0.05 -19.59 1.03
N LEU A 342 -0.86 -20.65 1.13
CA LEU A 342 -2.30 -20.57 1.34
C LEU A 342 -2.59 -21.10 2.75
N PRO A 343 -3.19 -20.32 3.66
CA PRO A 343 -3.42 -20.75 5.05
C PRO A 343 -4.21 -22.06 5.16
N TYR A 344 -5.11 -22.31 4.22
CA TYR A 344 -5.99 -23.48 4.16
C TYR A 344 -5.41 -24.67 3.38
N PHE A 345 -4.19 -24.55 2.83
CA PHE A 345 -3.51 -25.62 2.10
C PHE A 345 -2.16 -25.92 2.74
N GLU A 346 -2.17 -26.89 3.66
CA GLU A 346 -0.94 -27.36 4.30
C GLU A 346 0.01 -27.98 3.28
N MET A 347 1.16 -27.34 3.11
CA MET A 347 2.30 -27.86 2.35
C MET A 347 3.41 -28.25 3.32
N GLU A 348 4.12 -29.34 3.03
CA GLU A 348 5.31 -29.69 3.81
C GLU A 348 6.38 -28.61 3.66
N LYS A 349 7.05 -28.25 4.76
CA LYS A 349 8.14 -27.28 4.72
C LYS A 349 9.33 -27.85 3.95
N GLU A 350 9.71 -27.19 2.88
CA GLU A 350 10.87 -27.55 2.07
C GLU A 350 12.10 -26.74 2.45
N MET A 351 13.29 -27.34 2.31
CA MET A 351 14.55 -26.63 2.50
C MET A 351 14.74 -25.49 1.49
N ASN A 352 14.22 -25.66 0.26
CA ASN A 352 14.30 -24.67 -0.81
C ASN A 352 12.96 -24.61 -1.58
N PRO A 353 11.98 -23.86 -1.08
CA PRO A 353 10.65 -23.76 -1.70
C PRO A 353 10.68 -23.30 -3.17
N PHE A 354 11.62 -22.43 -3.55
CA PHE A 354 11.76 -21.97 -4.94
C PHE A 354 12.10 -23.10 -5.93
N LEU A 355 12.76 -24.16 -5.48
CA LEU A 355 13.15 -25.32 -6.30
C LEU A 355 12.22 -26.51 -6.11
N GLY A 356 11.22 -26.40 -5.23
CA GLY A 356 10.44 -27.52 -4.69
C GLY A 356 9.03 -27.66 -5.26
N TYR A 357 8.09 -28.06 -4.42
CA TYR A 357 6.71 -28.40 -4.75
C TYR A 357 5.87 -27.13 -4.97
N ARG A 358 5.87 -26.64 -6.21
CA ARG A 358 5.18 -25.39 -6.59
C ARG A 358 4.49 -25.47 -7.95
N ALA A 359 3.54 -24.57 -8.18
CA ALA A 359 2.98 -24.27 -9.49
C ALA A 359 2.42 -25.52 -10.21
N ILE A 360 2.85 -25.77 -11.46
CA ILE A 360 2.39 -26.92 -12.24
C ILE A 360 2.67 -28.27 -11.54
N ARG A 361 3.67 -28.36 -10.67
CA ARG A 361 3.97 -29.59 -9.91
C ARG A 361 2.85 -29.92 -8.93
N ILE A 362 2.33 -28.90 -8.24
CA ILE A 362 1.14 -29.03 -7.39
C ILE A 362 -0.06 -29.40 -8.25
N CYS A 363 -0.28 -28.70 -9.36
CA CYS A 363 -1.41 -28.95 -10.25
C CYS A 363 -1.43 -30.36 -10.86
N LEU A 364 -0.27 -30.94 -11.16
CA LEU A 364 -0.14 -32.29 -11.73
C LEU A 364 -0.33 -33.38 -10.67
N ASP A 365 0.02 -33.12 -9.42
CA ASP A 365 -0.21 -34.03 -8.29
C ASP A 365 -1.66 -33.93 -7.77
N ARG A 366 -2.14 -32.71 -7.55
CA ARG A 366 -3.51 -32.36 -7.13
C ARG A 366 -4.41 -32.00 -8.32
N THR A 367 -4.71 -33.02 -9.12
CA THR A 367 -5.51 -32.84 -10.35
C THR A 367 -6.94 -32.36 -10.10
N ASP A 368 -7.47 -32.49 -8.89
CA ASP A 368 -8.76 -31.95 -8.47
C ASP A 368 -8.80 -30.41 -8.55
N ILE A 369 -7.78 -29.75 -8.01
CA ILE A 369 -7.63 -28.29 -8.06
C ILE A 369 -7.39 -27.85 -9.51
N PHE A 370 -6.50 -28.55 -10.21
CA PHE A 370 -6.13 -28.17 -11.57
C PHE A 370 -7.29 -28.32 -12.57
N LYS A 371 -8.06 -29.42 -12.48
CA LYS A 371 -9.25 -29.61 -13.32
C LYS A 371 -10.31 -28.54 -13.06
N THR A 372 -10.48 -28.11 -11.82
CA THR A 372 -11.42 -27.03 -11.46
C THR A 372 -11.05 -25.76 -12.21
N GLN A 373 -9.78 -25.35 -12.16
CA GLN A 373 -9.29 -24.18 -12.89
C GLN A 373 -9.41 -24.32 -14.40
N LEU A 374 -8.99 -25.46 -14.97
CA LEU A 374 -9.06 -25.68 -16.42
C LEU A 374 -10.50 -25.68 -16.95
N ARG A 375 -11.45 -26.21 -16.18
CA ARG A 375 -12.88 -26.19 -16.53
C ARG A 375 -13.43 -24.76 -16.51
N ALA A 376 -13.10 -23.98 -15.49
CA ALA A 376 -13.46 -22.56 -15.41
C ALA A 376 -12.90 -21.76 -16.59
N LEU A 377 -11.62 -21.94 -16.94
CA LEU A 377 -10.98 -21.31 -18.10
C LEU A 377 -11.66 -21.71 -19.42
N TYR A 378 -11.96 -23.00 -19.59
CA TYR A 378 -12.62 -23.50 -20.78
C TYR A 378 -14.03 -22.90 -20.94
N ARG A 379 -14.81 -22.85 -19.85
CA ARG A 379 -16.13 -22.18 -19.81
C ARG A 379 -16.02 -20.69 -20.14
N ALA A 380 -15.06 -20.00 -19.55
CA ALA A 380 -14.88 -18.55 -19.72
C ALA A 380 -14.48 -18.16 -21.15
N SER A 381 -13.80 -19.06 -21.88
CA SER A 381 -13.28 -18.79 -23.24
C SER A 381 -14.32 -18.37 -24.28
N ILE A 382 -15.62 -18.58 -24.02
CA ILE A 382 -16.70 -18.11 -24.91
C ILE A 382 -16.83 -16.58 -24.92
N HIS A 383 -16.33 -15.90 -23.88
CA HIS A 383 -16.49 -14.45 -23.67
C HIS A 383 -15.37 -13.61 -24.28
N GLY A 384 -14.30 -14.23 -24.79
CA GLY A 384 -13.18 -13.47 -25.36
C GLY A 384 -12.02 -14.34 -25.84
N LYS A 385 -10.89 -13.69 -26.19
CA LYS A 385 -9.69 -14.38 -26.68
C LYS A 385 -8.80 -14.85 -25.54
N LEU A 386 -9.18 -15.98 -24.93
CA LEU A 386 -8.43 -16.58 -23.84
C LEU A 386 -7.24 -17.41 -24.36
N ARG A 387 -6.07 -17.25 -23.73
CA ARG A 387 -4.87 -18.08 -23.89
C ARG A 387 -4.51 -18.67 -22.52
N ILE A 388 -4.19 -19.96 -22.45
CA ILE A 388 -3.78 -20.62 -21.20
C ILE A 388 -2.26 -20.71 -21.18
N MET A 389 -1.65 -20.31 -20.07
CA MET A 389 -0.21 -20.44 -19.81
C MET A 389 0.04 -21.30 -18.57
N PHE A 390 1.02 -22.19 -18.65
CA PHE A 390 1.44 -23.03 -17.54
C PHE A 390 2.76 -22.49 -16.94
N PRO A 391 2.80 -22.19 -15.63
CA PRO A 391 4.03 -21.82 -14.94
C PRO A 391 4.96 -23.03 -14.73
N MET A 392 6.27 -22.82 -14.66
CA MET A 392 7.26 -23.82 -14.20
C MET A 392 7.25 -25.17 -14.94
N ILE A 393 7.12 -25.13 -16.28
CA ILE A 393 7.18 -26.31 -17.17
C ILE A 393 8.52 -27.05 -17.10
#